data_AF-A0A326GR40-F1
#
_entry.id   AF-A0A326GR40-F1
#
_cell.length_a   1.000
_cell.length_b   1.000
_cell.length_c   1.000
_cell.angle_alpha   90.00
_cell.angle_beta   90.00
_cell.angle_gamma   90.00
#
_symmetry.space_group_name_H-M   'P 1'
#
loop_
_entity.id
_entity.type
_entity.pdbx_description
1 polymer ?
#
loop_
_entity_poly.entity_id
_entity_poly.type
_entity_poly.pdbx_seq_one_letter_code
_entity_poly.pdbx_strand_id
1 'polypeptide(L)'
;MTGFDRRPVLLALLILAGCDPKPDPAVLANIEAEQRAAADDAGRIECAADPAAPLAADCTIERTADRDGTLLTLRQPDGGFHRLRIAGDGRGVVAADGSEAAKVTVVGDNRIEVAIGSARYRLPATVGPVAR
;
A
#
# COMPACT_ATOMS: atom_id res chain seq x y z
N MET A 1 -32.11 -47.09 6.87
CA MET A 1 -32.68 -46.86 8.21
C MET A 1 -32.06 -47.86 9.16
N THR A 2 -31.12 -47.40 9.99
CA THR A 2 -30.41 -48.01 11.16
C THR A 2 -28.95 -47.50 11.12
N GLY A 3 -28.30 -46.94 12.14
CA GLY A 3 -28.68 -46.42 13.46
C GLY A 3 -27.49 -45.53 13.91
N PHE A 4 -27.76 -44.31 14.38
CA PHE A 4 -26.74 -43.45 14.99
C PHE A 4 -26.72 -43.76 16.49
N ASP A 5 -25.76 -44.58 16.90
CA ASP A 5 -25.54 -44.90 18.31
C ASP A 5 -24.81 -43.73 19.00
N ARG A 6 -25.45 -43.23 20.06
CA ARG A 6 -24.94 -42.21 20.98
C ARG A 6 -24.09 -42.92 22.03
N ARG A 7 -22.83 -42.50 22.23
CA ARG A 7 -22.30 -42.29 23.58
C ARG A 7 -21.04 -41.42 23.65
N PRO A 8 -20.91 -40.65 24.74
CA PRO A 8 -20.00 -39.51 24.88
C PRO A 8 -18.66 -39.95 25.46
N VAL A 9 -17.55 -39.42 24.96
CA VAL A 9 -16.23 -39.61 25.58
C VAL A 9 -15.50 -38.27 25.62
N LEU A 10 -15.42 -37.76 26.84
CA LEU A 10 -14.31 -37.02 27.45
C LEU A 10 -13.66 -35.87 26.66
N LEU A 11 -14.03 -34.66 27.07
CA LEU A 11 -13.14 -33.73 27.78
C LEU A 11 -11.63 -33.90 27.51
N ALA A 12 -11.09 -33.06 26.64
CA ALA A 12 -9.69 -32.65 26.66
C ALA A 12 -9.62 -31.13 26.43
N LEU A 13 -9.93 -30.37 27.48
CA LEU A 13 -9.46 -28.99 27.59
C LEU A 13 -7.94 -29.02 27.76
N LEU A 14 -7.22 -28.90 26.64
CA LEU A 14 -5.79 -28.63 26.62
C LEU A 14 -5.57 -27.12 26.73
N ILE A 15 -5.36 -26.72 27.98
CA ILE A 15 -4.56 -25.62 28.51
C ILE A 15 -3.64 -24.95 27.45
N LEU A 16 -3.97 -23.75 26.98
CA LEU A 16 -2.99 -22.81 26.42
C LEU A 16 -2.56 -21.87 27.55
N ALA A 17 -1.61 -22.35 28.37
CA ALA A 17 -0.81 -21.49 29.22
C ALA A 17 0.27 -20.81 28.36
N GLY A 18 0.43 -19.51 28.56
CA GLY A 18 1.21 -18.62 27.70
C GLY A 18 2.68 -18.95 27.54
N CYS A 19 3.17 -18.68 26.33
CA CYS A 19 4.53 -18.23 26.09
C CYS A 19 4.40 -16.86 25.41
N ASP A 20 4.94 -15.81 26.03
CA ASP A 20 5.09 -14.49 25.42
C ASP A 20 6.53 -14.39 24.91
N PRO A 21 6.87 -14.94 23.72
CA PRO A 21 8.16 -14.67 23.12
C PRO A 21 8.17 -13.20 22.72
N LYS A 22 8.96 -12.39 23.43
CA LYS A 22 9.27 -11.02 23.00
C LYS A 22 9.80 -11.12 21.56
N PRO A 23 9.11 -10.57 20.55
CA PRO A 23 9.53 -10.73 19.17
C PRO A 23 10.93 -10.15 18.99
N ASP A 24 11.83 -10.90 18.36
CA ASP A 24 13.16 -10.43 18.03
C ASP A 24 13.05 -9.20 17.12
N PRO A 25 13.69 -8.06 17.46
CA PRO A 25 13.55 -6.83 16.69
C PRO A 25 14.04 -6.97 15.25
N ALA A 26 15.02 -7.86 15.00
CA ALA A 26 15.48 -8.16 13.65
C ALA A 26 14.43 -8.91 12.83
N VAL A 27 13.67 -9.82 13.44
CA VAL A 27 12.57 -10.53 12.78
C VAL A 27 11.42 -9.58 12.51
N LEU A 28 11.10 -8.69 13.45
CA LEU A 28 10.07 -7.67 13.25
C LEU A 28 10.42 -6.72 12.10
N ALA A 29 11.67 -6.23 12.04
CA ALA A 29 12.13 -5.37 10.96
C ALA A 29 12.08 -6.05 9.58
N ASN A 30 12.40 -7.36 9.51
CA ASN A 30 12.29 -8.12 8.27
C ASN A 30 10.84 -8.27 7.82
N ILE A 31 9.94 -8.64 8.74
CA ILE A 31 8.50 -8.75 8.44
C ILE A 31 7.94 -7.39 7.99
N GLU A 32 8.31 -6.29 8.65
CA GLU A 32 7.89 -4.95 8.24
C GLU A 32 8.42 -4.56 6.85
N ALA A 33 9.64 -4.99 6.49
CA ALA A 33 10.23 -4.76 5.16
C ALA A 33 9.54 -5.61 4.09
N GLU A 34 9.26 -6.88 4.38
CA GLU A 34 8.52 -7.79 3.50
C GLU A 34 7.07 -7.32 3.30
N GLN A 35 6.41 -6.85 4.37
CA GLN A 35 5.08 -6.25 4.30
C GLN A 35 5.09 -4.93 3.52
N ARG A 36 6.14 -4.12 3.64
CA ARG A 36 6.31 -2.91 2.81
C ARG A 36 6.47 -3.28 1.35
N ALA A 37 7.34 -4.24 1.04
CA ALA A 37 7.53 -4.73 -0.32
C ALA A 37 6.26 -5.35 -0.89
N ALA A 38 5.52 -6.13 -0.09
CA ALA A 38 4.25 -6.72 -0.49
C ALA A 38 3.14 -5.68 -0.60
N ALA A 39 3.15 -4.59 0.18
CA ALA A 39 2.23 -3.47 0.01
C ALA A 39 2.57 -2.67 -1.25
N ASP A 40 3.86 -2.47 -1.53
CA ASP A 40 4.36 -1.86 -2.78
C ASP A 40 3.94 -2.70 -4.01
N ASP A 41 3.96 -4.04 -3.88
CA ASP A 41 3.54 -5.02 -4.91
C ASP A 41 2.01 -5.14 -5.03
N ALA A 42 1.29 -5.14 -3.90
CA ALA A 42 -0.17 -5.14 -3.81
C ALA A 42 -0.80 -3.77 -4.15
N GLY A 43 0.03 -2.77 -4.45
CA GLY A 43 -0.40 -1.43 -4.84
C GLY A 43 -1.09 -0.68 -3.71
N ARG A 44 -0.71 -0.85 -2.44
CA ARG A 44 -1.17 -0.04 -1.30
C ARG A 44 -0.14 1.05 -0.99
N ILE A 45 -0.59 2.29 -0.85
CA ILE A 45 0.28 3.44 -0.58
C ILE A 45 -0.26 4.32 0.54
N GLU A 46 0.64 5.04 1.20
CA GLU A 46 0.26 6.02 2.22
C GLU A 46 -0.34 7.26 1.55
N CYS A 47 -1.48 7.73 2.03
CA CYS A 47 -2.14 8.91 1.51
C CYS A 47 -2.98 9.64 2.56
N ALA A 48 -3.34 10.88 2.25
CA ALA A 48 -4.27 11.70 2.98
C ALA A 48 -5.14 12.47 1.99
N ALA A 49 -6.45 12.54 2.23
CA ALA A 49 -7.38 13.30 1.37
C ALA A 49 -7.39 14.80 1.66
N ASP A 50 -6.91 15.19 2.85
CA ASP A 50 -6.76 16.57 3.31
C ASP A 50 -5.27 16.84 3.60
N PRO A 51 -4.75 18.04 3.28
CA PRO A 51 -3.33 18.33 3.45
C PRO A 51 -2.85 18.30 4.90
N ALA A 52 -3.74 18.55 5.87
CA ALA A 52 -3.44 18.55 7.30
C ALA A 52 -3.68 17.18 7.98
N ALA A 53 -4.33 16.23 7.29
CA ALA A 53 -4.56 14.90 7.82
C ALA A 53 -3.26 14.06 7.83
N PRO A 54 -3.13 13.12 8.79
CA PRO A 54 -2.03 12.17 8.80
C PRO A 54 -2.14 11.23 7.59
N LEU A 55 -0.99 10.85 7.03
CA LEU A 55 -0.91 9.84 5.99
C LEU A 55 -1.25 8.46 6.57
N ALA A 56 -2.10 7.71 5.87
CA ALA A 56 -2.46 6.33 6.21
C ALA A 56 -2.33 5.41 4.98
N ALA A 57 -1.97 4.14 5.18
CA ALA A 57 -1.72 3.15 4.13
C ALA A 57 -3.03 2.55 3.55
N ASP A 58 -3.95 3.42 3.15
CA ASP A 58 -5.33 3.09 2.76
C ASP A 58 -5.64 3.39 1.29
N CYS A 59 -4.75 4.09 0.58
CA CYS A 59 -4.91 4.31 -0.85
C CYS A 59 -4.36 3.14 -1.65
N THR A 60 -4.85 3.01 -2.89
CA THR A 60 -4.28 2.09 -3.86
C THR A 60 -3.66 2.80 -5.05
N ILE A 61 -2.65 2.17 -5.66
CA ILE A 61 -1.96 2.59 -6.87
C ILE A 61 -2.06 1.48 -7.91
N GLU A 62 -2.65 1.80 -9.05
CA GLU A 62 -2.66 0.96 -10.24
C GLU A 62 -1.71 1.55 -11.29
N ARG A 63 -0.98 0.68 -12.00
CA ARG A 63 -0.01 1.09 -13.03
C ARG A 63 -0.42 0.51 -14.37
N THR A 64 -0.59 1.38 -15.36
CA THR A 64 -1.02 1.00 -16.71
C THR A 64 -0.05 1.58 -17.74
N ALA A 65 0.52 0.72 -18.59
CA ALA A 65 1.34 1.17 -19.71
C ALA A 65 0.45 1.56 -20.90
N ASP A 66 0.74 2.69 -21.54
CA ASP A 66 0.05 3.17 -22.73
C ASP A 66 1.07 3.73 -23.77
N ARG A 67 0.59 4.52 -24.76
CA ARG A 67 1.44 5.05 -25.83
C ARG A 67 2.39 6.17 -25.40
N ASP A 68 2.09 6.93 -24.35
CA ASP A 68 2.92 8.06 -23.93
C ASP A 68 3.61 7.81 -22.56
N GLY A 69 3.55 6.57 -22.04
CA GLY A 69 4.32 6.14 -20.88
C GLY A 69 3.54 5.24 -19.91
N THR A 70 3.89 5.33 -18.63
CA THR A 70 3.16 4.63 -17.56
C THR A 70 2.24 5.62 -16.84
N LEU A 71 0.95 5.30 -16.84
CA LEU A 71 -0.10 5.97 -16.11
C LEU A 71 -0.26 5.33 -14.73
N LEU A 72 -0.33 6.16 -13.71
CA LEU A 72 -0.59 5.79 -12.33
C LEU A 72 -1.99 6.26 -11.97
N THR A 73 -2.85 5.34 -11.55
CA THR A 73 -4.18 5.68 -10.99
C THR A 73 -4.11 5.51 -9.48
N LEU A 74 -4.20 6.63 -8.76
CA LEU A 74 -4.21 6.67 -7.30
C LEU A 74 -5.64 6.73 -6.82
N ARG A 75 -6.11 5.75 -6.05
CA ARG A 75 -7.49 5.66 -5.56
C ARG A 75 -7.54 5.83 -4.05
N GLN A 76 -8.42 6.72 -3.61
CA GLN A 76 -8.70 7.01 -2.21
C GLN A 76 -9.86 6.14 -1.68
N PRO A 77 -9.94 5.92 -0.37
CA PRO A 77 -11.00 5.11 0.25
C PRO A 77 -12.40 5.71 0.12
N ASP A 78 -12.51 7.03 -0.10
CA ASP A 78 -13.76 7.74 -0.36
C ASP A 78 -14.27 7.59 -1.81
N GLY A 79 -13.51 6.92 -2.68
CA GLY A 79 -13.81 6.75 -4.09
C GLY A 79 -13.20 7.81 -5.01
N GLY A 80 -12.57 8.85 -4.44
CA GLY A 80 -11.76 9.82 -5.17
C GLY A 80 -10.56 9.17 -5.87
N PHE A 81 -10.11 9.77 -6.96
CA PHE A 81 -8.91 9.31 -7.64
C PHE A 81 -8.19 10.42 -8.38
N HIS A 82 -6.88 10.26 -8.53
CA HIS A 82 -6.04 11.10 -9.36
C HIS A 82 -5.22 10.25 -10.33
N ARG A 83 -5.05 10.74 -11.56
CA ARG A 83 -4.19 10.11 -12.55
C ARG A 83 -2.90 10.91 -12.72
N LEU A 84 -1.79 10.22 -12.50
CA LEU A 84 -0.46 10.76 -12.66
C LEU A 84 0.29 10.00 -13.75
N ARG A 85 1.30 10.62 -14.33
CA ARG A 85 2.15 10.01 -15.34
C ARG A 85 3.59 10.07 -14.88
N ILE A 86 4.30 8.97 -15.01
CA ILE A 86 5.73 8.94 -14.71
C ILE A 86 6.45 9.86 -15.71
N ALA A 87 7.24 10.79 -15.19
CA ALA A 87 8.06 11.67 -16.01
C ALA A 87 9.09 10.85 -16.79
N GLY A 88 9.50 11.32 -17.97
CA GLY A 88 10.36 10.55 -18.88
C GLY A 88 11.74 10.16 -18.32
N ASP A 89 12.17 10.77 -17.21
CA ASP A 89 13.40 10.43 -16.49
C ASP A 89 13.20 9.38 -15.39
N GLY A 90 11.96 8.93 -15.15
CA GLY A 90 11.60 7.93 -14.14
C GLY A 90 11.71 8.40 -12.68
N ARG A 91 11.97 9.69 -12.45
CA ARG A 91 12.29 10.25 -11.12
C ARG A 91 11.18 11.13 -10.55
N GLY A 92 10.06 11.22 -11.24
CA GLY A 92 8.95 12.07 -10.84
C GLY A 92 7.65 11.70 -11.52
N VAL A 93 6.60 12.43 -11.14
CA VAL A 93 5.26 12.25 -11.69
C VAL A 93 4.65 13.61 -12.03
N VAL A 94 3.85 13.64 -13.09
CA VAL A 94 3.07 14.81 -13.52
C VAL A 94 1.60 14.46 -13.58
N ALA A 95 0.70 15.41 -13.38
CA ALA A 95 -0.73 15.15 -13.53
C ALA A 95 -1.05 14.81 -15.00
N ALA A 96 -1.74 13.69 -15.23
CA ALA A 96 -2.12 13.26 -16.58
C ALA A 96 -3.33 14.04 -17.12
N ASP A 97 -4.19 14.53 -16.23
CA ASP A 97 -5.46 15.17 -16.57
C ASP A 97 -5.39 16.70 -16.69
N GLY A 98 -4.24 17.30 -16.39
CA GLY A 98 -3.96 18.74 -16.55
C GLY A 98 -4.82 19.70 -15.72
N SER A 99 -5.75 19.21 -14.92
CA SER A 99 -6.73 20.04 -14.18
C SER A 99 -6.16 20.59 -12.87
N GLU A 100 -5.24 19.86 -12.25
CA GLU A 100 -4.51 20.27 -11.05
C GLU A 100 -3.05 19.88 -11.20
N ALA A 101 -2.14 20.75 -10.76
CA ALA A 101 -0.71 20.48 -10.84
C ALA A 101 -0.28 19.55 -9.68
N ALA A 102 0.42 18.47 -10.03
CA ALA A 102 1.07 17.61 -9.04
C ALA A 102 2.37 18.28 -8.56
N LYS A 103 2.49 18.52 -7.25
CA LYS A 103 3.71 19.02 -6.62
C LYS A 103 4.46 17.86 -5.97
N VAL A 104 5.66 17.57 -6.45
CA VAL A 104 6.50 16.48 -5.96
C VAL A 104 7.55 17.02 -4.98
N THR A 105 7.68 16.38 -3.83
CA THR A 105 8.70 16.67 -2.81
C THR A 105 9.42 15.37 -2.44
N VAL A 106 10.75 15.39 -2.38
CA VAL A 106 11.53 14.22 -1.91
C VAL A 106 11.51 14.21 -0.37
N VAL A 107 11.10 13.10 0.24
CA VAL A 107 10.83 13.02 1.69
C VAL A 107 11.63 11.91 2.40
N GLY A 108 12.71 11.41 1.80
CA GLY A 108 13.65 10.43 2.37
C GLY A 108 14.38 9.58 1.32
N ASP A 109 15.12 8.56 1.77
CA ASP A 109 16.08 7.76 0.96
C ASP A 109 15.48 6.85 -0.11
N ASN A 110 14.16 6.88 -0.35
CA ASN A 110 13.55 6.31 -1.55
C ASN A 110 12.06 6.66 -1.69
N ARG A 111 11.63 7.84 -1.22
CA ARG A 111 10.21 8.22 -1.23
C ARG A 111 10.00 9.65 -1.71
N ILE A 112 8.96 9.81 -2.52
CA ILE A 112 8.43 11.10 -2.90
C ILE A 112 7.06 11.30 -2.29
N GLU A 113 6.78 12.51 -1.84
CA GLU A 113 5.44 12.96 -1.53
C GLU A 113 4.91 13.74 -2.73
N VAL A 114 3.68 13.43 -3.14
CA VAL A 114 3.00 14.06 -4.26
C VAL A 114 1.73 14.70 -3.72
N ALA A 115 1.65 16.02 -3.80
CA ALA A 115 0.46 16.78 -3.47
C ALA A 115 -0.28 17.16 -4.76
N ILE A 116 -1.59 16.89 -4.83
CA ILE A 116 -2.45 17.27 -5.94
C ILE A 116 -3.84 17.60 -5.38
N GLY A 117 -4.35 18.79 -5.71
CA GLY A 117 -5.53 19.34 -5.03
C GLY A 117 -5.35 19.38 -3.51
N SER A 118 -6.29 18.79 -2.77
CA SER A 118 -6.18 18.61 -1.31
C SER A 118 -5.48 17.32 -0.90
N ALA A 119 -5.23 16.40 -1.84
CA ALA A 119 -4.68 15.09 -1.53
C ALA A 119 -3.15 15.09 -1.46
N ARG A 120 -2.61 14.23 -0.60
CA ARG A 120 -1.19 13.93 -0.47
C ARG A 120 -0.97 12.42 -0.58
N TYR A 121 0.03 12.01 -1.34
CA TYR A 121 0.40 10.61 -1.55
C TYR A 121 1.89 10.41 -1.29
N ARG A 122 2.27 9.29 -0.67
CA ARG A 122 3.66 8.83 -0.67
C ARG A 122 3.84 7.70 -1.67
N LEU A 123 4.71 7.95 -2.64
CA LEU A 123 5.10 6.99 -3.64
C LEU A 123 6.56 6.59 -3.43
N PRO A 124 6.97 5.38 -3.84
CA PRO A 124 8.38 5.05 -4.00
C PRO A 124 9.06 6.03 -4.96
N ALA A 125 10.29 6.47 -4.67
CA ALA A 125 11.02 7.39 -5.55
C ALA A 125 11.34 6.74 -6.91
N THR A 126 11.49 5.42 -6.92
CA THR A 126 11.48 4.63 -8.16
C THR A 126 10.05 4.18 -8.45
N VAL A 127 9.27 5.05 -9.08
CA VAL A 127 8.08 4.63 -9.82
C VAL A 127 8.54 4.10 -11.18
N GLY A 128 9.13 2.91 -11.17
CA GLY A 128 9.56 2.25 -12.40
C GLY A 128 8.39 1.88 -13.31
N PRO A 129 8.63 1.66 -14.61
CA PRO A 129 7.62 1.09 -15.50
C PRO A 129 7.15 -0.27 -14.96
N VAL A 130 5.93 -0.67 -15.32
CA VAL A 130 5.43 -2.02 -15.03
C VAL A 130 6.47 -3.03 -15.54
N ALA A 131 6.95 -3.92 -14.67
CA ALA A 131 7.80 -5.03 -15.09
C ALA A 131 7.01 -5.83 -16.12
N ARG A 132 7.54 -5.88 -17.35
CA ARG A 132 6.85 -6.45 -18.51
C ARG A 132 6.80 -7.97 -18.44
#